data_AF-A0AAV8WI95-F1
#
_entry.id   AF-A0AAV8WI95-F1
#
_cell.length_a   1.000
_cell.length_b   1.000
_cell.length_c   1.000
_cell.angle_alpha   90.00
_cell.angle_beta   90.00
_cell.angle_gamma   90.00
#
_symmetry.space_group_name_H-M   'P 1'
#
loop_
_entity.id
_entity.type
_entity.pdbx_description
1 polymer ?
#
loop_
_entity_poly.entity_id
_entity_poly.type
_entity_poly.pdbx_seq_one_letter_code
_entity_poly.pdbx_strand_id
1 'polypeptide(L)' 'MKCEVRVQSLHNAFDVAISCLVLSKICENISNPGISVAELNIPKHLRLADPSFYKPGEIAMILGADLF' A
#
# COMPACT_ATOMS: atom_id res chain seq x y z
N MET A 1 -0.11 6.24 -20.72
CA MET A 1 0.95 5.22 -20.92
C MET A 1 0.67 4.06 -20.00
N LYS A 2 0.86 2.81 -20.44
CA LYS A 2 0.73 1.62 -19.57
C LYS A 2 2.11 1.06 -19.25
N CYS A 3 2.30 0.54 -18.05
CA CYS A 3 3.51 -0.22 -17.69
C CYS A 3 3.11 -1.57 -17.07
N GLU A 4 4.01 -2.54 -17.17
CA GLU A 4 3.82 -3.85 -16.53
C GLU A 4 4.70 -3.90 -15.27
N VAL A 5 4.10 -4.28 -14.16
CA VAL A 5 4.77 -4.40 -12.86
C VAL A 5 4.58 -5.81 -12.33
N ARG A 6 5.64 -6.41 -11.80
CA ARG A 6 5.59 -7.72 -11.16
C ARG A 6 5.58 -7.53 -9.64
N VAL A 7 4.57 -8.08 -8.98
CA VAL A 7 4.40 -8.04 -7.52
C VAL A 7 4.58 -9.45 -6.98
N GLN A 8 5.45 -9.60 -5.98
CA GLN A 8 5.73 -10.88 -5.34
C GLN A 8 5.49 -10.77 -3.84
N SER A 9 4.85 -11.79 -3.27
CA SER A 9 4.66 -11.91 -1.83
C SER A 9 5.99 -12.19 -1.12
N LEU A 10 6.16 -11.59 0.05
CA LEU A 10 7.31 -11.84 0.92
C LEU A 10 7.17 -13.12 1.75
N HIS A 11 5.96 -13.68 1.83
CA HIS A 11 5.62 -14.75 2.80
C HIS A 11 5.18 -16.06 2.16
N ASN A 12 4.92 -16.10 0.85
CA ASN A 12 4.51 -17.31 0.13
C ASN A 12 4.90 -17.21 -1.36
N ALA A 13 4.53 -18.22 -2.14
CA ALA A 13 4.85 -18.30 -3.57
C ALA A 13 3.95 -17.43 -4.48
N PHE A 14 3.16 -16.50 -3.93
CA PHE A 14 2.31 -15.62 -4.74
C PHE A 14 3.17 -14.65 -5.55
N ASP A 15 2.92 -14.60 -6.86
CA ASP A 15 3.59 -13.76 -7.85
C ASP A 15 2.57 -13.42 -8.94
N VAL A 16 2.46 -12.14 -9.28
CA VAL A 16 1.50 -11.65 -10.28
C VAL A 16 2.12 -10.51 -11.11
N ALA A 17 1.87 -10.54 -12.42
CA ALA A 17 2.14 -9.42 -13.31
C ALA A 17 0.86 -8.58 -13.49
N ILE A 18 0.96 -7.27 -13.27
CA ILE A 18 -0.15 -6.33 -13.35
C ILE A 18 0.15 -5.23 -14.36
N SER A 19 -0.84 -4.92 -15.20
CA SER A 19 -0.77 -3.77 -16.10
C SER A 19 -1.26 -2.52 -15.38
N CYS A 20 -0.36 -1.57 -15.13
CA CYS A 20 -0.66 -0.31 -14.45
C CYS A 20 -0.89 0.84 -15.45
N LEU A 21 -1.79 1.75 -15.11
CA LEU A 21 -1.94 3.03 -15.79
C LEU A 21 -0.96 4.05 -15.19
N VAL A 22 -0.07 4.60 -16.01
CA VAL A 22 0.87 5.65 -15.57
C VAL A 22 0.21 7.02 -15.70
N LEU A 23 0.10 7.70 -14.57
CA LEU A 23 -0.41 9.06 -14.43
C LEU A 23 0.72 10.00 -14.01
N SER A 24 0.68 11.27 -14.44
CA SER A 24 1.63 12.29 -13.99
C SER A 24 1.48 12.61 -12.50
N LYS A 25 0.29 12.36 -11.94
CA LYS A 25 -0.02 12.49 -10.52
C LYS A 25 -1.13 11.49 -10.17
N ILE A 26 -0.89 10.63 -9.18
CA ILE A 26 -1.84 9.56 -8.81
C ILE A 26 -3.04 10.12 -8.04
N CYS A 27 -2.79 11.03 -7.10
CA CYS A 27 -3.81 11.77 -6.37
C CYS A 27 -3.41 13.25 -6.27
N GLU A 28 -4.37 14.16 -6.22
CA GLU A 28 -4.09 15.50 -5.69
C GLU A 28 -3.55 15.41 -4.25
N ASN A 29 -3.05 16.52 -3.69
CA ASN A 29 -2.39 16.51 -2.39
C ASN A 29 -3.44 16.18 -1.30
N ILE A 30 -3.77 14.90 -1.16
CA ILE A 30 -4.66 14.38 -0.14
C ILE A 30 -3.86 14.58 1.14
N SER A 31 -4.24 15.58 1.91
CA SER A 31 -3.80 15.65 3.30
C SER A 31 -4.17 14.30 3.90
N ASN A 32 -3.15 13.52 4.22
CA ASN A 32 -3.31 12.28 4.96
C ASN A 32 -3.05 12.66 6.43
N PRO A 33 -4.06 13.16 7.17
CA PRO A 33 -3.91 13.32 8.60
C PRO A 33 -3.65 11.91 9.13
N GLY A 34 -2.44 11.66 9.60
CA GLY A 34 -2.05 10.33 10.07
C GLY A 34 -3.11 9.73 10.99
N ILE A 35 -3.22 8.41 10.99
CA ILE A 35 -4.25 7.72 11.77
C ILE A 35 -3.93 7.73 13.27
N SER A 36 -4.96 7.88 14.10
CA SER A 36 -4.85 7.69 15.55
C SER A 36 -4.59 6.22 15.86
N VAL A 37 -3.32 5.86 16.08
CA VAL A 37 -2.92 4.46 16.37
C VAL A 37 -3.64 3.91 17.61
N ALA A 38 -3.97 4.78 18.56
CA ALA A 38 -4.70 4.41 19.78
C ALA A 38 -6.12 3.90 19.47
N GLU A 39 -6.79 4.46 18.46
CA GLU A 39 -8.15 4.08 18.08
C GLU A 39 -8.21 2.71 17.38
N LEU A 40 -7.09 2.23 16.84
CA LEU A 40 -7.01 0.93 16.17
C LEU A 40 -7.02 -0.26 17.14
N ASN A 41 -6.83 -0.02 18.45
CA ASN A 41 -6.82 -1.04 19.49
C ASN A 41 -5.91 -2.26 19.18
N ILE A 42 -4.79 -2.03 18.48
CA ILE A 42 -3.85 -3.09 18.09
C ILE A 42 -3.08 -3.57 19.34
N PRO A 43 -3.07 -4.88 19.65
CA PRO A 43 -2.28 -5.41 20.76
C PRO A 43 -0.77 -5.14 20.57
N LYS A 44 -0.14 -4.54 21.59
CA LYS A 44 1.27 -4.09 21.53
C LYS A 44 2.31 -5.18 21.30
N HIS A 45 1.97 -6.43 21.53
CA HIS A 45 2.88 -7.56 21.36
C HIS A 45 2.91 -8.11 19.92
N LEU A 46 2.00 -7.65 19.05
CA LEU A 46 1.95 -8.08 17.66
C LEU A 46 3.01 -7.34 16.83
N ARG A 47 3.67 -8.09 15.95
CA ARG A 47 4.52 -7.51 14.90
C ARG A 47 3.67 -7.32 13.67
N LEU A 48 3.47 -6.07 13.27
CA LEU A 48 2.76 -5.72 12.04
C LEU A 48 3.67 -5.90 10.84
N ALA A 49 3.06 -6.15 9.68
CA ALA A 49 3.78 -6.30 8.41
C ALA A 49 4.53 -5.02 8.00
N ASP A 50 3.95 -3.85 8.34
CA ASP A 50 4.58 -2.55 8.18
C ASP A 50 4.90 -1.94 9.56
N PRO A 51 6.17 -1.92 10.01
CA PRO A 51 6.58 -1.27 11.26
C PRO A 51 6.35 0.25 11.28
N SER A 52 6.17 0.86 10.10
CA SER A 52 5.93 2.29 9.89
C SER A 52 4.49 2.62 9.51
N PHE A 53 3.53 1.71 9.69
CA PHE A 53 2.13 1.87 9.27
C PHE A 53 1.43 3.15 9.78
N TYR A 54 1.91 3.73 10.87
CA TYR A 54 1.37 4.95 11.49
C TYR A 54 1.90 6.24 10.85
N LYS A 55 2.92 6.16 9.99
CA LYS A 55 3.52 7.30 9.30
C LYS A 55 2.93 7.40 7.90
N PRO A 56 2.24 8.50 7.56
CA PRO A 56 1.88 8.78 6.18
C PRO A 56 3.13 8.81 5.30
N GLY A 57 3.07 8.13 4.16
CA GLY A 57 4.13 8.11 3.15
C GLY A 57 3.58 8.52 1.78
N GLU A 58 4.49 8.71 0.83
CA GLU A 58 4.12 8.95 -0.56
C GLU A 58 3.44 7.72 -1.17
N ILE A 59 2.32 7.94 -1.86
CA ILE A 59 1.61 6.87 -2.58
C ILE A 59 2.15 6.82 -4.01
N ALA A 60 3.00 5.84 -4.29
CA ALA A 60 3.57 5.60 -5.61
C ALA A 60 2.72 4.70 -6.51
N MET A 61 1.78 3.93 -5.93
CA MET A 61 0.92 2.98 -6.66
C MET A 61 -0.34 2.68 -5.86
N ILE A 62 -1.47 2.52 -6.55
CA ILE A 62 -2.73 2.04 -5.97
C ILE A 62 -3.09 0.73 -6.66
N LEU A 63 -3.32 -0.32 -5.88
CA LEU A 63 -3.76 -1.62 -6.36
C LEU A 63 -5.24 -1.78 -5.99
N GLY A 64 -6.09 -2.00 -6.99
CA GLY A 64 -7.52 -2.19 -6.81
C GLY A 64 -7.88 -3.60 -6.34
N ALA A 65 -9.18 -3.82 -6.08
CA ALA A 65 -9.73 -5.10 -5.63
C ALA A 65 -9.67 -6.23 -6.68
N ASP A 66 -9.30 -5.96 -7.93
CA ASP A 66 -9.16 -7.00 -8.96
C ASP A 66 -8.08 -8.04 -8.66
N LEU A 67 -7.23 -7.81 -7.64
CA LEU A 67 -6.18 -8.73 -7.21
C LEU A 67 -6.63 -9.74 -6.14
N PHE A 68 -7.78 -9.55 -5.45
CA PHE A 68 -8.23 -10.40 -4.34
C PHE A 68 -9.75 -10.49 -4.19
#